data_AF-A0A535F610-F1
#
_entry.id   AF-A0A535F610-F1
#
_cell.length_a   1.000
_cell.length_b   1.000
_cell.length_c   1.000
_cell.angle_alpha   90.00
_cell.angle_beta   90.00
_cell.angle_gamma   90.00
#
_symmetry.space_group_name_H-M   'P 1'
#
loop_
_entity.id
_entity.type
_entity.pdbx_description
1 polymer ?
#
loop_
_entity_poly.entity_id
_entity_poly.type
_entity_poly.pdbx_seq_one_letter_code
_entity_poly.pdbx_strand_id
1 'polypeptide(L)'
;MNYHPVVRAAIAHHGFEAVHPFEDGNGRTGRLLLNLMLMRDGYPPAILLREWALRYYQGLEAAHFGQYTALVQLIGQAVEAGLDFYLDACAAVPDEQYQPLSELALKHGYDANYLGLLARQGKLEARKWDRRWYSTPVALARYEKEVEAEPRGRPARRQRKG
;
A
#
# COMPACT_ATOMS: atom_id res chain seq x y z
N MET A 1 -19.95 -7.85 30.03
CA MET A 1 -20.07 -6.71 29.10
C MET A 1 -19.33 -7.05 27.81
N ASN A 2 -20.01 -7.00 26.67
CA ASN A 2 -19.41 -7.30 25.36
C ASN A 2 -18.92 -5.98 24.74
N TYR A 3 -17.69 -5.57 25.06
CA TYR A 3 -17.07 -4.40 24.42
C TYR A 3 -16.81 -4.68 22.94
N HIS A 4 -16.89 -3.63 22.11
CA HIS A 4 -16.45 -3.71 20.72
C HIS A 4 -15.00 -4.23 20.64
N PRO A 5 -14.65 -5.12 19.68
CA PRO A 5 -13.32 -5.72 19.59
C PRO A 5 -12.17 -4.73 19.69
N VAL A 6 -12.24 -3.61 18.97
CA VAL A 6 -11.23 -2.53 19.01
C VAL A 6 -11.07 -1.93 20.41
N VAL A 7 -12.18 -1.68 21.11
CA VAL A 7 -12.17 -1.15 22.49
C VAL A 7 -11.54 -2.16 23.45
N ARG A 8 -11.92 -3.43 23.33
CA ARG A 8 -11.39 -4.52 24.15
C ARG A 8 -9.89 -4.69 23.95
N ALA A 9 -9.42 -4.67 22.71
CA ALA A 9 -8.01 -4.78 22.37
C ALA A 9 -7.21 -3.57 22.87
N ALA A 10 -7.75 -2.36 22.76
CA ALA A 10 -7.14 -1.13 23.29
C ALA A 10 -6.95 -1.16 24.82
N ILE A 11 -7.99 -1.60 25.54
CA ILE A 11 -7.94 -1.71 27.01
C ILE A 11 -6.91 -2.78 27.42
N ALA A 12 -6.91 -3.94 26.76
CA ALA A 12 -5.95 -5.00 27.04
C ALA A 12 -4.49 -4.56 26.76
N HIS A 13 -4.28 -3.84 25.66
CA HIS A 13 -2.99 -3.26 25.31
C HIS A 13 -2.49 -2.28 26.39
N HIS A 14 -3.33 -1.31 26.80
CA HIS A 14 -3.00 -0.40 27.89
C HIS A 14 -2.71 -1.15 29.21
N GLY A 15 -3.55 -2.14 29.55
CA GLY A 15 -3.36 -2.95 30.76
C GLY A 15 -2.02 -3.70 30.77
N PHE A 16 -1.61 -4.24 29.62
CA PHE A 16 -0.31 -4.89 29.47
C PHE A 16 0.85 -3.90 29.63
N GLU A 17 0.79 -2.74 28.97
CA GLU A 17 1.81 -1.68 29.08
C GLU A 17 1.94 -1.16 30.52
N ALA A 18 0.82 -1.08 31.24
CA ALA A 18 0.77 -0.61 32.63
C ALA A 18 1.38 -1.60 33.62
N VAL A 19 1.22 -2.91 33.40
CA VAL A 19 1.87 -3.95 34.23
C VAL A 19 3.37 -3.99 33.97
N HIS A 20 3.79 -3.77 32.72
CA HIS A 20 5.19 -3.72 32.31
C HIS A 20 6.03 -4.96 32.77
N PRO A 21 5.62 -6.18 32.40
CA PRO A 21 6.12 -7.41 33.03
C PRO A 21 7.55 -7.84 32.61
N PHE A 22 8.13 -7.26 31.57
CA PHE A 22 9.43 -7.66 31.03
C PHE A 22 10.49 -6.56 31.24
N GLU A 23 11.78 -6.94 31.23
CA GLU A 23 12.89 -5.98 31.33
C GLU A 23 13.01 -5.05 30.11
N ASP A 24 12.78 -5.59 28.90
CA ASP A 24 12.70 -4.84 27.64
C ASP A 24 11.62 -5.48 26.75
N GLY A 25 11.13 -4.71 25.78
CA GLY A 25 10.26 -5.19 24.73
C GLY A 25 8.78 -5.08 25.04
N ASN A 26 8.38 -4.53 26.19
CA ASN A 26 6.97 -4.36 26.57
C ASN A 26 6.17 -3.69 25.46
N GLY A 27 6.63 -2.54 24.95
CA GLY A 27 5.98 -1.85 23.83
C GLY A 27 5.76 -2.72 22.59
N ARG A 28 6.73 -3.57 22.24
CA ARG A 28 6.62 -4.48 21.08
C ARG A 28 5.61 -5.59 21.37
N THR A 29 5.73 -6.22 22.53
CA THR A 29 4.84 -7.31 22.96
C THR A 29 3.40 -6.83 23.15
N GLY A 30 3.19 -5.65 23.72
CA GLY A 30 1.87 -5.05 23.89
C GLY A 30 1.19 -4.77 22.56
N ARG A 31 1.93 -4.30 21.54
CA ARG A 31 1.39 -4.13 20.17
C ARG A 31 1.12 -5.46 19.47
N LEU A 32 1.93 -6.48 19.73
CA LEU A 32 1.65 -7.83 19.23
C LEU A 32 0.40 -8.42 19.86
N LEU A 33 0.20 -8.23 21.17
CA LEU A 33 -1.02 -8.64 21.87
C LEU A 33 -2.26 -7.92 21.31
N LEU A 34 -2.16 -6.59 21.10
CA LEU A 34 -3.21 -5.80 20.46
C LEU A 34 -3.63 -6.42 19.13
N ASN A 35 -2.66 -6.69 18.24
CA ASN A 35 -2.93 -7.25 16.93
C ASN A 35 -3.43 -8.69 16.98
N LEU A 36 -2.92 -9.52 17.90
CA LEU A 36 -3.42 -10.87 18.11
C LEU A 36 -4.91 -10.86 18.46
N MET A 37 -5.34 -9.96 19.34
CA MET A 37 -6.75 -9.82 19.72
C MET A 37 -7.61 -9.36 18.55
N LEU A 38 -7.17 -8.33 17.81
CA LEU A 38 -7.86 -7.82 16.64
C LEU A 38 -8.04 -8.92 15.57
N MET A 39 -6.96 -9.63 15.24
CA MET A 39 -6.97 -10.68 14.22
C MET A 39 -7.87 -11.85 14.62
N ARG A 40 -7.92 -12.21 15.91
CA ARG A 40 -8.84 -13.23 16.41
C ARG A 40 -10.31 -12.87 16.20
N ASP A 41 -10.63 -11.57 16.20
CA ASP A 41 -11.96 -11.03 15.96
C ASP A 41 -12.21 -10.67 14.47
N GLY A 42 -11.30 -11.03 13.56
CA GLY A 42 -11.45 -10.82 12.11
C GLY A 42 -11.05 -9.43 11.60
N TYR A 43 -10.36 -8.64 12.42
CA TYR A 43 -9.85 -7.33 12.01
C TYR A 43 -8.45 -7.44 11.38
N PRO A 44 -8.10 -6.54 10.44
CA PRO A 44 -6.73 -6.41 9.99
C PRO A 44 -5.82 -5.92 11.14
N PRO A 45 -4.51 -6.16 11.06
CA PRO A 45 -3.55 -5.60 12.00
C PRO A 45 -3.65 -4.07 12.06
N ALA A 46 -3.63 -3.52 13.27
CA ALA A 46 -3.49 -2.09 13.50
C ALA A 46 -2.06 -1.64 13.17
N ILE A 47 -1.92 -0.80 12.14
CA ILE A 47 -0.64 -0.24 11.70
C ILE A 47 -0.42 1.08 12.45
N LEU A 48 0.32 1.02 13.57
CA LEU A 48 0.73 2.21 14.31
C LEU A 48 1.96 2.85 13.66
N LEU A 49 1.73 3.93 12.92
CA LEU A 49 2.76 4.68 12.21
C LEU A 49 3.71 5.42 13.16
N ARG A 50 4.98 5.55 12.77
CA ARG A 50 6.02 6.20 13.59
C ARG A 50 5.71 7.68 13.85
N GLU A 51 5.07 8.32 12.89
CA GLU A 51 4.64 9.71 12.93
C GLU A 51 3.55 9.93 14.00
N TRP A 52 2.89 8.86 14.46
CA TRP A 52 1.84 8.92 15.48
C TRP A 52 2.35 8.66 16.89
N ALA A 53 3.67 8.50 17.09
CA ALA A 53 4.25 8.17 18.38
C ALA A 53 3.80 9.12 19.50
N LEU A 54 3.78 10.43 19.25
CA LEU A 54 3.32 11.41 20.25
C LEU A 54 1.85 11.17 20.65
N ARG A 55 0.97 10.99 19.67
CA ARG A 55 -0.46 10.72 19.90
C ARG A 55 -0.68 9.41 20.64
N TYR A 56 0.15 8.41 20.35
CA TYR A 56 0.14 7.12 21.03
C TYR A 56 0.48 7.26 22.51
N TYR A 57 1.58 7.94 22.85
CA TYR A 57 1.95 8.16 24.24
C TYR A 57 0.93 9.02 25.00
N GLN A 58 0.40 10.07 24.37
CA GLN A 58 -0.68 10.88 24.96
C GLN A 58 -1.96 10.06 25.20
N GLY A 59 -2.30 9.15 24.28
CA GLY A 59 -3.43 8.25 24.44
C GLY A 59 -3.25 7.26 25.61
N LEU A 60 -2.05 6.69 25.76
CA LEU A 60 -1.71 5.83 26.89
C LEU A 60 -1.75 6.59 28.22
N GLU A 61 -1.19 7.80 28.27
CA GLU A 61 -1.22 8.64 29.46
C GLU A 61 -2.65 8.99 29.88
N ALA A 62 -3.51 9.40 28.92
CA ALA A 62 -4.91 9.66 29.19
C ALA A 62 -5.66 8.40 29.69
N ALA A 63 -5.36 7.24 29.10
CA ALA A 63 -5.94 5.96 29.51
C ALA A 63 -5.54 5.56 30.94
N HIS A 64 -4.35 5.95 31.41
CA HIS A 64 -3.92 5.75 32.79
C HIS A 64 -4.85 6.45 33.79
N PHE A 65 -5.40 7.61 33.40
CA PHE A 65 -6.41 8.35 34.17
C PHE A 65 -7.85 7.96 33.82
N GLY A 66 -8.06 6.80 33.18
CA GLY A 66 -9.38 6.27 32.82
C GLY A 66 -10.00 6.88 31.56
N GLN A 67 -9.29 7.76 30.84
CA GLN A 67 -9.78 8.42 29.63
C GLN A 67 -9.32 7.68 28.37
N TYR A 68 -10.07 6.65 27.97
CA TYR A 68 -9.69 5.77 26.87
C TYR A 68 -9.99 6.31 25.46
N THR A 69 -10.76 7.39 25.34
CA THR A 69 -11.25 7.88 24.03
C THR A 69 -10.13 8.11 23.02
N ALA A 70 -9.06 8.80 23.42
CA ALA A 70 -7.94 9.11 22.53
C ALA A 70 -7.20 7.84 22.07
N LEU A 71 -6.96 6.89 22.97
CA LEU A 71 -6.28 5.64 22.66
C LEU A 71 -7.14 4.76 21.72
N VAL A 72 -8.43 4.61 22.02
CA VAL A 72 -9.36 3.82 21.20
C VAL A 72 -9.49 4.42 19.80
N GLN A 73 -9.61 5.75 19.68
CA GLN A 73 -9.67 6.42 18.38
C GLN A 73 -8.39 6.24 17.58
N LEU A 74 -7.22 6.37 18.22
CA LEU A 74 -5.94 6.13 17.57
C LEU A 74 -5.81 4.69 17.05
N ILE A 75 -6.22 3.70 17.85
CA ILE A 75 -6.19 2.29 17.44
C ILE A 75 -7.19 2.04 16.33
N GLY A 76 -8.38 2.65 16.37
CA GLY A 76 -9.35 2.61 15.28
C GLY A 76 -8.75 3.12 13.96
N GLN A 77 -8.10 4.28 13.99
CA GLN A 77 -7.39 4.82 12.82
C GLN A 77 -6.24 3.92 12.34
N ALA A 78 -5.54 3.24 13.26
CA ALA A 78 -4.50 2.29 12.90
C ALA A 78 -5.07 1.02 12.23
N VAL A 79 -6.25 0.58 12.65
CA VAL A 79 -6.99 -0.51 11.99
C VAL A 79 -7.46 -0.09 10.60
N GLU A 80 -8.01 1.12 10.46
CA GLU A 80 -8.40 1.69 9.16
C GLU A 80 -7.19 1.77 8.22
N ALA A 81 -6.04 2.29 8.68
CA ALA A 81 -4.81 2.32 7.89
C ALA A 81 -4.35 0.91 7.46
N GLY A 82 -4.54 -0.09 8.32
CA GLY A 82 -4.30 -1.50 7.97
C GLY A 82 -5.24 -1.99 6.87
N LEU A 83 -6.53 -1.68 6.98
CA LEU A 83 -7.53 -2.03 5.97
C LEU A 83 -7.23 -1.37 4.63
N ASP A 84 -6.98 -0.06 4.63
CA ASP A 84 -6.66 0.71 3.43
C ASP A 84 -5.44 0.14 2.72
N PHE A 85 -4.39 -0.25 3.46
CA PHE A 85 -3.21 -0.90 2.89
C PHE A 85 -3.56 -2.20 2.14
N TYR A 86 -4.45 -3.04 2.68
CA TYR A 86 -4.90 -4.25 1.98
C TYR A 86 -5.80 -3.94 0.79
N LEU A 87 -6.69 -2.96 0.92
CA LEU A 87 -7.59 -2.56 -0.17
C LEU A 87 -6.80 -1.97 -1.34
N ASP A 88 -5.82 -1.12 -1.08
CA ASP A 88 -4.91 -0.57 -2.09
C ASP A 88 -4.14 -1.68 -2.81
N ALA A 89 -3.65 -2.68 -2.05
CA ALA A 89 -2.97 -3.84 -2.62
C ALA A 89 -3.90 -4.71 -3.49
N CYS A 90 -5.18 -4.83 -3.13
CA CYS A 90 -6.19 -5.55 -3.92
C CYS A 90 -6.71 -4.74 -5.11
N ALA A 91 -6.76 -3.41 -5.00
CA ALA A 91 -7.17 -2.50 -6.06
C ALA A 91 -6.10 -2.30 -7.13
N ALA A 92 -4.84 -2.67 -6.84
CA ALA A 92 -3.77 -2.72 -7.82
C ALA A 92 -4.11 -3.75 -8.92
N VAL A 93 -4.68 -3.26 -10.02
CA VAL A 93 -4.98 -4.09 -11.19
C VAL A 93 -3.64 -4.53 -11.81
N PRO A 94 -3.46 -5.79 -12.27
CA PRO A 94 -2.26 -6.22 -12.97
C PRO A 94 -1.84 -5.30 -14.14
N ASP A 95 -2.82 -4.64 -14.75
CA ASP A 95 -2.62 -3.70 -15.86
C ASP A 95 -2.05 -2.33 -15.42
N GLU A 96 -2.03 -2.03 -14.13
CA GLU A 96 -1.37 -0.85 -13.52
C GLU A 96 0.02 -1.18 -12.95
N GLN A 97 0.43 -2.45 -12.98
CA GLN A 97 1.75 -2.85 -12.51
C GLN A 97 2.82 -2.45 -13.54
N TYR A 98 3.83 -1.72 -13.07
CA TYR A 98 4.94 -1.28 -13.91
C TYR A 98 5.77 -2.48 -14.38
N GLN A 99 5.79 -2.71 -15.69
CA GLN A 99 6.59 -3.71 -16.38
C GLN A 99 7.73 -3.04 -17.18
N PRO A 100 8.90 -3.67 -17.33
CA PRO A 100 9.96 -3.15 -18.17
C PRO A 100 9.45 -2.90 -19.61
N LEU A 101 9.80 -1.76 -20.22
CA LEU A 101 9.39 -1.43 -21.59
C LEU A 101 9.80 -2.51 -22.60
N SER A 102 10.92 -3.19 -22.37
CA SER A 102 11.36 -4.31 -23.21
C SER A 102 10.39 -5.49 -23.20
N GLU A 103 9.76 -5.77 -22.06
CA GLU A 103 8.79 -6.85 -21.90
C GLU A 103 7.43 -6.46 -22.49
N LEU A 104 6.96 -5.24 -22.21
CA LEU A 104 5.74 -4.70 -22.83
C LEU A 104 5.86 -4.65 -24.36
N ALA A 105 7.00 -4.19 -24.87
CA ALA A 105 7.25 -4.16 -26.31
C ALA A 105 7.16 -5.57 -26.93
N LEU A 106 7.78 -6.56 -26.30
CA LEU A 106 7.74 -7.94 -26.77
C LEU A 106 6.31 -8.52 -26.78
N LYS A 107 5.53 -8.29 -25.71
CA LYS A 107 4.15 -8.78 -25.59
C LYS A 107 3.21 -8.17 -26.63
N HIS A 108 3.36 -6.87 -26.92
CA HIS A 108 2.47 -6.12 -27.82
C HIS A 108 3.00 -6.02 -29.28
N GLY A 109 4.17 -6.57 -29.57
CA GLY A 109 4.77 -6.58 -30.90
C GLY A 109 5.39 -5.24 -31.33
N TYR A 110 5.86 -4.44 -30.38
CA TYR A 110 6.61 -3.22 -30.62
C TYR A 110 8.14 -3.44 -30.54
N ASP A 111 8.90 -2.53 -31.13
CA ASP A 111 10.33 -2.42 -30.85
C ASP A 111 10.55 -1.73 -29.50
N ALA A 112 11.45 -2.27 -28.66
CA ALA A 112 11.72 -1.71 -27.34
C ALA A 112 12.29 -0.27 -27.40
N ASN A 113 13.05 0.07 -28.44
CA ASN A 113 13.57 1.42 -28.61
C ASN A 113 12.46 2.40 -28.98
N TYR A 114 11.44 1.94 -29.69
CA TYR A 114 10.28 2.74 -30.04
C TYR A 114 9.47 3.13 -28.80
N LEU A 115 9.13 2.17 -27.93
CA LEU A 115 8.47 2.51 -26.66
C LEU A 115 9.37 3.41 -25.79
N GLY A 116 10.69 3.17 -25.81
CA GLY A 116 11.66 4.03 -25.14
C GLY A 116 11.74 5.46 -25.70
N LEU A 117 11.48 5.65 -27.00
CA LEU A 117 11.36 6.96 -27.62
C LEU A 117 10.08 7.67 -27.15
N LEU A 118 8.94 6.97 -27.15
CA LEU A 118 7.65 7.51 -26.69
C LEU A 118 7.71 7.94 -25.22
N ALA A 119 8.34 7.14 -24.37
CA ALA A 119 8.58 7.46 -22.97
C ALA A 119 9.36 8.77 -22.80
N ARG A 120 10.45 8.95 -23.56
CA ARG A 120 11.26 10.19 -23.53
C ARG A 120 10.52 11.41 -24.07
N GLN A 121 9.62 11.21 -25.04
CA GLN A 121 8.78 12.27 -25.61
C GLN A 121 7.57 12.61 -24.72
N GLY A 122 7.35 11.88 -23.62
CA GLY A 122 6.16 12.04 -22.78
C GLY A 122 4.87 11.55 -23.42
N LYS A 123 4.94 10.82 -24.54
CA LYS A 123 3.78 10.27 -25.26
C LYS A 123 3.30 8.92 -24.71
N LEU A 124 4.14 8.28 -23.91
CA LEU A 124 3.81 7.06 -23.18
C LEU A 124 4.18 7.30 -21.72
N GLU A 125 3.20 7.14 -20.83
CA GLU A 125 3.45 7.26 -19.39
C GLU A 125 4.46 6.19 -18.96
N ALA A 126 5.62 6.62 -18.47
CA ALA A 126 6.70 5.72 -18.12
C ALA A 126 7.54 6.28 -16.96
N ARG A 127 8.12 5.37 -16.16
CA ARG A 127 9.06 5.70 -15.09
C ARG A 127 10.42 5.09 -15.38
N LYS A 128 11.47 5.84 -15.08
CA LYS A 128 12.84 5.34 -15.16
C LYS A 128 13.30 4.92 -13.77
N TRP A 129 13.54 3.63 -13.58
CA TRP A 129 14.16 3.09 -12.38
C TRP A 129 15.52 2.51 -12.74
N ASP A 130 16.55 3.01 -12.07
CA ASP A 130 17.96 2.72 -12.37
C ASP A 130 18.28 2.97 -13.87
N ARG A 131 18.69 1.92 -14.61
CA ARG A 131 19.04 2.01 -16.04
C ARG A 131 17.92 1.52 -16.96
N ARG A 132 16.72 1.24 -16.45
CA ARG A 132 15.60 0.66 -17.22
C ARG A 132 14.37 1.56 -17.18
N TRP A 133 13.64 1.55 -18.29
CA TRP A 133 12.34 2.21 -18.41
C TRP A 133 11.23 1.20 -18.15
N TYR A 134 10.20 1.66 -17.45
CA TYR A 134 9.01 0.90 -17.09
C TYR A 134 7.77 1.68 -17.50
N SER A 135 6.72 0.96 -17.90
CA SER A 135 5.39 1.51 -18.17
C SER A 135 4.35 0.46 -17.72
N THR A 136 3.08 0.74 -17.92
CA THR A 136 1.99 -0.17 -17.54
C THR A 136 1.22 -0.64 -18.78
N PRO A 137 0.63 -1.85 -18.79
CA PRO A 137 -0.29 -2.27 -19.85
C PRO A 137 -1.41 -1.24 -20.13
N VAL A 138 -1.96 -0.60 -19.09
CA VAL A 138 -2.96 0.47 -19.26
C VAL A 138 -2.39 1.66 -20.04
N ALA A 139 -1.19 2.13 -19.71
CA ALA A 139 -0.58 3.28 -20.40
C ALA A 139 -0.35 2.99 -21.89
N LEU A 140 0.09 1.76 -22.22
CA LEU A 140 0.25 1.34 -23.60
C LEU A 140 -1.09 1.21 -24.34
N ALA A 141 -2.12 0.64 -23.70
CA ALA A 141 -3.46 0.53 -24.28
C ALA A 141 -4.11 1.91 -24.54
N ARG A 142 -3.87 2.90 -23.67
CA ARG A 142 -4.29 4.30 -23.91
C ARG A 142 -3.60 4.87 -25.16
N TYR A 143 -2.28 4.70 -25.24
CA TYR A 143 -1.51 5.12 -26.41
C TYR A 143 -1.99 4.45 -27.72
N GLU A 144 -2.25 3.14 -27.69
CA GLU A 144 -2.76 2.40 -28.85
C GLU A 144 -4.11 2.97 -29.34
N LYS A 145 -5.04 3.28 -28.42
CA LYS A 145 -6.32 3.92 -28.75
C LYS A 145 -6.16 5.31 -29.33
N GLU A 146 -5.24 6.12 -28.79
CA GLU A 146 -4.96 7.47 -29.30
C GLU A 146 -4.40 7.42 -30.73
N VAL A 147 -3.48 6.49 -31.02
CA VAL A 147 -2.92 6.29 -32.36
C VAL A 147 -3.95 5.72 -33.34
N GLU A 148 -4.87 4.88 -32.88
CA GLU A 148 -5.96 4.36 -33.71
C GLU A 148 -6.93 5.47 -34.11
N ALA A 149 -7.21 6.41 -33.21
CA ALA A 149 -8.05 7.58 -33.49
C ALA A 149 -7.35 8.61 -34.40
N GLU A 150 -6.04 8.83 -34.24
CA GLU A 150 -5.24 9.73 -35.09
C GLU A 150 -3.89 9.08 -35.47
N PRO A 151 -3.73 8.51 -36.68
CA PRO A 151 -2.58 7.66 -37.06
C PRO A 151 -1.19 8.34 -37.16
N ARG A 152 -1.02 9.55 -36.63
CA ARG A 152 0.22 10.30 -36.74
C ARG A 152 1.34 9.65 -35.91
N GLY A 153 2.25 8.93 -36.60
CA GLY A 153 3.51 8.46 -36.01
C GLY A 153 3.61 6.96 -35.70
N ARG A 154 2.76 6.12 -36.31
CA ARG A 154 2.87 4.65 -36.19
C ARG A 154 4.06 4.11 -37.01
N PRO A 155 5.06 3.44 -36.40
CA PRO A 155 6.07 2.70 -37.15
C PRO A 155 5.45 1.43 -37.76
N ALA A 156 5.99 0.97 -38.89
CA ALA A 156 5.54 -0.25 -39.54
C ALA A 156 5.67 -1.46 -38.58
N ARG A 157 4.58 -2.22 -38.41
CA ARG A 157 4.56 -3.46 -37.61
C ARG A 157 5.59 -4.44 -38.20
N ARG A 158 6.60 -4.83 -37.43
CA ARG A 158 7.59 -5.81 -37.88
C ARG A 158 6.90 -7.17 -38.00
N GLN A 159 6.66 -7.64 -39.23
CA GLN A 159 6.18 -9.01 -39.44
C GLN A 159 7.25 -9.97 -38.94
N ARG A 160 6.87 -10.92 -38.08
CA ARG A 160 7.73 -12.05 -37.69
C ARG A 160 8.10 -12.80 -38.98
N LYS A 161 9.36 -12.73 -39.40
CA LYS A 161 9.91 -13.70 -40.34
C LYS A 161 10.01 -15.02 -39.58
N GLY A 162 9.32 -16.04 -40.09
CA GLY A 162 9.41 -17.42 -39.61
C GLY A 162 10.78 -18.03 -39.85
#